data_AF-A0AAD8EH08-F1
#
_entry.id   AF-A0AAD8EH08-F1
#
_cell.length_a   1.000
_cell.length_b   1.000
_cell.length_c   1.000
_cell.angle_alpha   90.00
_cell.angle_beta   90.00
_cell.angle_gamma   90.00
#
_symmetry.space_group_name_H-M   'P 1'
#
loop_
_entity.id
_entity.type
_entity.pdbx_description
1 polymer ?
#
loop_
_entity_poly.entity_id
_entity_poly.type
_entity_poly.pdbx_seq_one_letter_code
_entity_poly.pdbx_strand_id
1 'polypeptide(L)'
;FVDFQLTYYGSPVLDFFNFLLSSASPEVLEDIDGLLDLYYTTLCDTLSKLGHEILQPSKQMLKSEWNKRHILGVSSGISNRAFALADPNHVQDIFELMKGERFNLSDAYKEAMQTILPLFKKWGWFDI
;
A
#
# COMPACT_ATOMS: atom_id res chain seq x y z
N PHE A 1 -3.33 -2.70 21.76
CA PHE A 1 -2.11 -3.47 21.41
C PHE A 1 -1.75 -3.13 19.97
N VAL A 2 -0.47 -3.09 19.61
CA VAL A 2 0.01 -2.76 18.25
C VAL A 2 0.51 -4.04 17.60
N ASP A 3 0.11 -4.29 16.35
CA ASP A 3 0.46 -5.50 15.60
C ASP A 3 1.70 -5.27 14.73
N PHE A 4 2.75 -6.05 14.96
CA PHE A 4 4.03 -6.01 14.23
C PHE A 4 4.33 -7.33 13.50
N GLN A 5 3.34 -8.21 13.33
CA GLN A 5 3.55 -9.55 12.78
C GLN A 5 4.06 -9.55 11.32
N LEU A 6 3.87 -8.45 10.59
CA LEU A 6 4.31 -8.28 9.20
C LEU A 6 5.43 -7.25 9.03
N THR A 7 6.07 -6.81 10.13
CA THR A 7 7.16 -5.85 10.08
C THR A 7 8.47 -6.51 9.64
N TYR A 8 9.17 -5.92 8.68
CA TYR A 8 10.50 -6.35 8.26
C TYR A 8 11.35 -5.18 7.78
N TYR A 9 12.67 -5.34 7.83
CA TYR A 9 13.61 -4.35 7.29
C TYR A 9 13.65 -4.40 5.77
N GLY A 10 13.35 -3.28 5.12
CA GLY A 10 13.28 -3.21 3.67
C GLY A 10 13.34 -1.78 3.12
N SER A 11 13.03 -1.66 1.84
CA SER A 11 12.88 -0.35 1.20
C SER A 11 11.72 0.43 1.82
N PRO A 12 11.89 1.72 2.13
CA PRO A 12 10.83 2.56 2.70
C PRO A 12 9.62 2.73 1.75
N VAL A 13 9.76 2.38 0.47
CA VAL A 13 8.64 2.33 -0.48
C VAL A 13 7.59 1.30 -0.08
N LEU A 14 7.97 0.24 0.63
CA LEU A 14 7.05 -0.80 1.06
C LEU A 14 6.05 -0.27 2.09
N ASP A 15 6.50 0.59 3.00
CA ASP A 15 5.64 1.28 3.95
C ASP A 15 4.68 2.25 3.22
N PHE A 16 5.20 2.96 2.21
CA PHE A 16 4.38 3.83 1.36
C PHE A 16 3.28 3.05 0.65
N PHE A 17 3.62 1.92 0.02
CA PHE A 17 2.64 1.04 -0.62
C PHE A 17 1.62 0.51 0.38
N ASN A 18 2.09 -0.02 1.51
CA ASN A 18 1.24 -0.64 2.51
C ASN A 18 0.21 0.37 3.05
N PHE A 19 0.62 1.61 3.32
CA PHE A 19 -0.28 2.63 3.84
C PHE A 19 -1.23 3.17 2.77
N LEU A 20 -0.70 3.74 1.68
CA LEU A 20 -1.52 4.47 0.73
C LEU A 20 -2.41 3.55 -0.09
N LEU A 21 -1.88 2.42 -0.56
CA LEU A 21 -2.65 1.54 -1.43
C LEU A 21 -3.71 0.76 -0.66
N SER A 22 -3.60 0.61 0.65
CA SER A 22 -4.64 -0.02 1.47
C SER A 22 -5.68 0.98 2.01
N SER A 23 -5.26 2.21 2.35
CA SER A 23 -6.04 3.07 3.22
C SER A 23 -6.39 4.43 2.62
N ALA A 24 -5.67 4.91 1.60
CA ALA A 24 -6.00 6.18 0.96
C ALA A 24 -7.31 6.07 0.17
N SER A 25 -8.06 7.18 0.07
CA SER A 25 -9.18 7.22 -0.86
C SER A 25 -8.67 7.24 -2.30
N PRO A 26 -9.45 6.77 -3.29
CA PRO A 26 -9.02 6.81 -4.68
C PRO A 26 -8.66 8.22 -5.18
N GLU A 27 -9.37 9.24 -4.72
CA GLU A 27 -9.14 10.65 -5.07
C GLU A 27 -7.77 11.13 -4.59
N VAL A 28 -7.36 10.70 -3.39
CA VAL A 28 -6.03 11.01 -2.85
C VAL A 28 -4.93 10.35 -3.70
N LEU A 29 -5.18 9.16 -4.24
CA LEU A 29 -4.22 8.44 -5.07
C LEU A 29 -4.02 9.05 -6.46
N GLU A 30 -4.85 10.02 -6.89
CA GLU A 30 -4.67 10.69 -8.18
C GLU A 30 -3.37 11.50 -8.24
N ASP A 31 -2.91 12.05 -7.12
CA ASP A 31 -1.65 12.79 -6.97
C ASP A 31 -0.55 11.92 -6.31
N ILE A 32 -0.34 10.72 -6.85
CA ILE A 32 0.62 9.76 -6.27
C ILE A 32 2.07 10.31 -6.27
N ASP A 33 2.43 11.13 -7.25
CA ASP A 33 3.75 11.75 -7.34
C ASP A 33 3.95 12.80 -6.24
N GLY A 34 2.94 13.65 -5.99
CA GLY A 34 2.95 14.60 -4.89
C GLY A 34 3.01 13.90 -3.53
N LEU A 35 2.29 12.79 -3.37
CA LEU A 35 2.37 11.96 -2.16
C LEU A 35 3.75 11.34 -1.97
N LEU A 36 4.39 10.84 -3.03
CA LEU A 36 5.74 10.28 -2.97
C LEU A 36 6.77 11.35 -2.57
N ASP A 37 6.60 12.57 -3.06
CA ASP A 37 7.44 13.71 -2.72
C ASP A 37 7.25 14.16 -1.26
N LEU A 38 6.01 14.20 -0.77
CA LEU A 38 5.69 14.47 0.62
C LEU A 38 6.29 13.41 1.56
N TYR A 39 6.13 12.13 1.19
CA TYR A 39 6.69 11.01 1.95
C TYR A 39 8.22 11.08 2.01
N TYR A 40 8.87 11.26 0.86
CA TYR A 40 10.32 11.40 0.78
C TYR A 40 10.84 12.53 1.67
N THR A 41 10.24 13.72 1.57
CA THR A 41 10.63 14.89 2.35
C THR A 41 10.47 14.62 3.84
N THR A 42 9.32 14.07 4.24
CA THR A 42 9.03 13.75 5.65
C THR A 42 9.99 12.69 6.20
N LEU A 43 10.32 11.66 5.42
CA LEU A 43 11.28 10.62 5.82
C LEU A 43 12.67 11.21 6.04
N CYS A 44 13.18 12.01 5.09
CA CYS A 44 14.48 12.65 5.19
C CYS A 44 14.56 13.60 6.40
N ASP A 45 13.56 14.47 6.56
CA ASP A 45 13.49 15.40 7.68
C ASP A 45 13.45 14.67 9.03
N THR A 46 12.73 13.56 9.10
CA THR A 46 12.64 12.73 10.31
C THR A 46 13.98 12.09 10.63
N LEU A 47 14.66 11.51 9.63
CA LEU A 47 15.99 10.94 9.80
C LEU A 47 17.01 11.99 10.25
N SER A 48 16.96 13.21 9.72
CA SER A 48 17.81 14.32 10.19
C SER A 48 17.52 14.68 11.64
N LYS A 49 16.25 14.81 12.04
CA LYS A 49 15.89 15.10 13.44
C LYS A 49 16.37 14.03 14.41
N LEU A 50 16.53 12.79 13.95
CA LEU A 50 17.05 11.67 14.72
C LEU A 50 18.58 11.51 14.64
N GLY A 51 19.29 12.36 13.88
CA GLY A 51 20.75 12.28 13.70
C GLY A 51 21.21 11.12 12.80
N HIS A 52 20.37 10.75 11.82
CA HIS A 52 20.57 9.62 10.92
C HIS A 52 20.56 10.03 9.43
N GLU A 53 21.17 11.17 9.10
CA GLU A 53 21.25 11.68 7.73
C GLU A 53 21.88 10.69 6.74
N ILE A 54 22.82 9.86 7.23
CA ILE A 54 23.49 8.82 6.42
C ILE A 54 22.54 7.74 5.90
N LEU A 55 21.35 7.60 6.51
CA LEU A 55 20.34 6.62 6.13
C LEU A 55 19.34 7.17 5.11
N GLN A 56 19.42 8.46 4.76
CA GLN A 56 18.48 9.06 3.81
C GLN A 56 18.65 8.42 2.43
N PRO A 57 17.57 7.87 1.85
CA PRO A 57 17.62 7.38 0.48
C PRO A 57 17.71 8.57 -0.48
N SER A 58 18.21 8.34 -1.69
CA SER A 58 17.98 9.31 -2.77
C SER A 58 16.57 9.15 -3.33
N LYS A 59 15.99 10.24 -3.84
CA LYS A 59 14.70 10.20 -4.53
C LYS A 59 14.71 9.24 -5.73
N GLN A 60 15.85 9.11 -6.42
CA GLN A 60 16.02 8.17 -7.52
C GLN A 60 15.96 6.71 -7.05
N MET A 61 16.59 6.38 -5.92
CA MET A 61 16.51 5.05 -5.32
C MET A 61 15.07 4.71 -4.94
N LEU A 62 14.34 5.68 -4.36
CA LEU A 62 12.93 5.51 -4.01
C LEU A 62 12.08 5.19 -5.25
N LYS A 63 12.25 5.96 -6.34
CA LYS A 63 11.55 5.70 -7.62
C LYS A 63 11.95 4.37 -8.27
N SER A 64 13.22 3.98 -8.16
CA SER A 64 13.67 2.68 -8.68
C SER A 64 13.03 1.52 -7.92
N GLU A 65 12.97 1.61 -6.59
CA GLU A 65 12.35 0.58 -5.75
C GLU A 65 10.82 0.53 -5.94
N TRP A 66 10.16 1.66 -6.18
CA TRP A 66 8.76 1.75 -6.61
C TRP A 66 8.49 0.88 -7.83
N ASN A 67 9.24 1.12 -8.91
CA ASN A 67 9.08 0.36 -10.15
C ASN A 67 9.46 -1.11 -9.97
N LYS A 68 10.43 -1.44 -9.12
CA LYS A 68 10.84 -2.83 -8.89
C LYS A 68 9.84 -3.63 -8.06
N ARG A 69 9.12 -2.97 -7.15
CA ARG A 69 8.32 -3.64 -6.10
C ARG A 69 6.82 -3.42 -6.23
N HIS A 70 6.36 -2.76 -7.29
CA HIS A 70 4.95 -2.42 -7.48
C HIS A 70 3.99 -3.62 -7.31
N ILE A 71 4.40 -4.84 -7.68
CA ILE A 71 3.57 -6.04 -7.51
C ILE A 71 3.21 -6.31 -6.03
N LEU A 72 4.11 -5.98 -5.09
CA LEU A 72 3.83 -6.07 -3.67
C LEU A 72 2.82 -5.00 -3.24
N GLY A 73 2.89 -3.81 -3.83
CA GLY A 73 1.90 -2.75 -3.63
C GLY A 73 0.51 -3.12 -4.15
N VAL A 74 0.44 -3.70 -5.36
CA VAL A 74 -0.82 -4.23 -5.92
C VAL A 74 -1.40 -5.32 -5.02
N SER A 75 -0.59 -6.32 -4.66
CA SER A 75 -1.02 -7.45 -3.83
C SER A 75 -1.52 -7.00 -2.44
N SER A 76 -0.76 -6.14 -1.77
CA SER A 76 -1.13 -5.61 -0.45
C SER A 76 -2.34 -4.68 -0.51
N GLY A 77 -2.42 -3.79 -1.50
CA GLY A 77 -3.54 -2.88 -1.68
C GLY A 77 -4.86 -3.61 -1.91
N ILE A 78 -4.85 -4.64 -2.77
CA ILE A 78 -6.01 -5.52 -3.03
C ILE A 78 -6.40 -6.28 -1.76
N SER A 79 -5.45 -6.98 -1.15
CA SER A 79 -5.74 -7.88 -0.03
C SER A 79 -6.17 -7.10 1.22
N ASN A 80 -5.43 -6.05 1.59
CA ASN A 80 -5.71 -5.29 2.81
C ASN A 80 -7.03 -4.53 2.73
N ARG A 81 -7.42 -4.02 1.55
CA ARG A 81 -8.74 -3.39 1.38
C ARG A 81 -9.89 -4.36 1.53
N ALA A 82 -9.71 -5.60 1.09
CA ALA A 82 -10.73 -6.63 1.24
C ALA A 82 -11.07 -6.85 2.73
N PHE A 83 -10.06 -6.81 3.60
CA PHE A 83 -10.23 -6.84 5.06
C PHE A 83 -10.75 -5.51 5.62
N ALA A 84 -10.16 -4.38 5.23
CA ALA A 84 -10.49 -3.06 5.79
C ALA A 84 -11.93 -2.62 5.45
N LEU A 85 -12.47 -3.07 4.31
CA LEU A 85 -13.81 -2.76 3.84
C LEU A 85 -14.79 -3.93 4.01
N ALA A 86 -14.41 -4.98 4.75
CA ALA A 86 -15.31 -6.10 5.04
C ALA A 86 -16.57 -5.62 5.79
N ASP A 87 -17.70 -6.27 5.55
CA ASP A 87 -18.92 -5.98 6.32
C ASP A 87 -18.69 -6.38 7.79
N PRO A 88 -18.77 -5.44 8.75
CA PRO A 88 -18.53 -5.74 10.16
C PRO A 88 -19.54 -6.75 10.74
N ASN A 89 -20.71 -6.91 10.11
CA ASN A 89 -21.70 -7.90 10.52
C ASN A 89 -21.43 -9.31 9.95
N HIS A 90 -20.53 -9.42 8.97
CA HIS A 90 -20.22 -10.65 8.25
C HIS A 90 -18.70 -10.81 8.05
N VAL A 91 -17.92 -10.58 9.11
CA VAL A 91 -16.47 -10.78 9.08
C VAL A 91 -16.17 -12.27 8.90
N GLN A 92 -15.48 -12.62 7.81
CA GLN A 92 -15.11 -13.99 7.51
C GLN A 92 -13.88 -14.43 8.30
N ASP A 93 -13.88 -15.70 8.73
CA ASP A 93 -12.76 -16.29 9.44
C ASP A 93 -11.58 -16.56 8.48
N ILE A 94 -10.40 -16.05 8.83
CA ILE A 94 -9.18 -16.18 8.03
C ILE A 94 -8.76 -17.65 7.87
N PHE A 95 -8.97 -18.49 8.88
CA PHE A 95 -8.67 -19.91 8.80
C PHE A 95 -9.59 -20.66 7.83
N GLU A 96 -10.86 -20.28 7.76
CA GLU A 96 -11.79 -20.87 6.78
C GLU A 96 -11.46 -20.41 5.35
N LEU A 97 -11.08 -19.14 5.18
CA LEU A 97 -10.56 -18.64 3.91
C LEU A 97 -9.32 -19.41 3.43
N MET A 98 -8.38 -19.72 4.34
CA MET A 98 -7.20 -20.52 4.01
C MET A 98 -7.54 -21.97 3.61
N LYS A 99 -8.71 -22.49 4.00
CA LYS A 99 -9.19 -23.81 3.58
C LYS A 99 -9.87 -23.79 2.19
N GLY A 100 -9.91 -22.62 1.53
CA GLY A 100 -10.43 -22.47 0.18
C GLY A 100 -11.87 -21.96 0.11
N GLU A 101 -12.44 -21.46 1.22
CA GLU A 101 -13.71 -20.76 1.17
C GLU A 101 -13.60 -19.46 0.35
N ARG A 102 -14.72 -19.06 -0.26
CA ARG A 102 -14.75 -17.83 -1.07
C ARG A 102 -14.75 -16.60 -0.18
N PHE A 103 -13.80 -15.72 -0.46
CA PHE A 103 -13.80 -14.39 0.13
C PHE A 103 -15.03 -13.59 -0.30
N ASN A 104 -15.87 -13.19 0.65
CA ASN A 104 -17.01 -12.32 0.37
C ASN A 104 -16.53 -10.87 0.32
N LEU A 105 -16.50 -10.32 -0.89
CA LEU A 105 -16.10 -8.94 -1.13
C LEU A 105 -17.33 -8.03 -0.98
N SER A 106 -17.23 -7.06 -0.08
CA SER A 106 -18.28 -6.06 0.15
C SER A 106 -18.49 -5.17 -1.08
N ASP A 107 -19.64 -4.50 -1.14
CA ASP A 107 -19.90 -3.54 -2.22
C ASP A 107 -18.97 -2.33 -2.14
N ALA A 108 -18.66 -1.84 -0.92
CA ALA A 108 -17.65 -0.80 -0.70
C ALA A 108 -16.27 -1.18 -1.24
N TYR A 109 -15.85 -2.45 -1.06
CA TYR A 109 -14.63 -2.96 -1.68
C TYR A 109 -14.70 -2.90 -3.21
N LYS A 110 -15.79 -3.41 -3.81
CA LYS A 110 -15.94 -3.44 -5.27
C LYS A 110 -15.91 -2.03 -5.87
N GLU A 111 -16.59 -1.08 -5.24
CA GLU A 111 -16.60 0.34 -5.64
C GLU A 111 -15.20 0.96 -5.56
N ALA A 112 -14.46 0.72 -4.47
CA ALA A 112 -13.09 1.20 -4.34
C ALA A 112 -12.18 0.61 -5.44
N MET A 113 -12.30 -0.69 -5.72
CA MET A 113 -11.48 -1.36 -6.73
C MET A 113 -11.80 -0.89 -8.16
N GLN A 114 -13.05 -0.52 -8.46
CA GLN A 114 -13.39 0.07 -9.75
C GLN A 114 -12.62 1.36 -10.05
N THR A 115 -12.22 2.09 -9.01
CA THR A 115 -11.45 3.35 -9.15
C THR A 115 -9.93 3.11 -9.08
N ILE A 116 -9.49 2.16 -8.24
CA ILE A 116 -8.05 1.91 -8.01
C ILE A 116 -7.40 1.10 -9.14
N LEU A 117 -8.09 0.09 -9.70
CA LEU A 117 -7.52 -0.73 -10.78
C LEU A 117 -7.12 0.10 -12.02
N PRO A 118 -7.92 1.09 -12.47
CA PRO A 118 -7.48 2.03 -13.50
C PRO A 118 -6.20 2.79 -13.18
N LEU A 119 -5.97 3.17 -11.91
CA LEU A 119 -4.74 3.86 -11.50
C LEU A 119 -3.52 2.96 -11.64
N PHE A 120 -3.61 1.69 -11.22
CA PHE A 120 -2.53 0.72 -11.41
C PHE A 120 -2.19 0.52 -12.89
N LYS A 121 -3.22 0.46 -13.74
CA LYS A 121 -3.03 0.42 -15.19
C LYS A 121 -2.35 1.69 -15.71
N LYS A 122 -2.78 2.88 -15.26
CA LYS A 122 -2.17 4.17 -15.62
C LYS A 122 -0.68 4.24 -15.23
N TRP A 123 -0.30 3.59 -14.13
CA TRP A 123 1.09 3.51 -13.68
C TRP A 123 1.93 2.41 -14.37
N GLY A 124 1.34 1.63 -15.27
CA GLY A 124 2.03 0.56 -16.01
C GLY A 124 2.29 -0.70 -15.18
N TRP A 125 1.55 -0.93 -14.10
CA TRP A 125 1.80 -2.02 -13.16
C TRP A 125 1.20 -3.37 -13.57
N PHE A 126 0.40 -3.38 -14.64
CA PHE A 126 -0.19 -4.60 -15.21
C PHE A 126 0.47 -5.03 -16.53
N ASP A 127 1.44 -4.27 -17.01
CA ASP A 127 2.20 -4.59 -18.21
C ASP A 127 3.36 -5.54 -17.82
N ILE A 128 3.03 -6.82 -17.63
CA ILE A 128 3.98 -7.91 -17.30
C ILE A 128 4.48 -8.59 -18.57
#